data_AF-A0A7C4VQT1-F1
#
_entry.id   AF-A0A7C4VQT1-F1
#
_cell.length_a   1.000
_cell.length_b   1.000
_cell.length_c   1.000
_cell.angle_alpha   90.00
_cell.angle_beta   90.00
_cell.angle_gamma   90.00
#
_symmetry.space_group_name_H-M   'P 1'
#
loop_
_entity.id
_entity.type
_entity.pdbx_description
1 polymer ?
#
loop_
_entity_poly.entity_id
_entity_poly.type
_entity_poly.pdbx_seq_one_letter_code
_entity_poly.pdbx_strand_id
1 'polypeptide(L)'
;MNREKVINSYILDTLQIYFAWDDDLYTYLKERGFGQSGFQRKTLPLIYSDNCESTTGIPERKRKYVISPRYFGRTCEEFGWTPTDRETEPIIPSEKPRVIVSLIDDEYLKFRINPQVNGKEQYHMEYSIMSAFGRLYTNWAILVLTMKDFKDLISRLQGFLLLPKIEFVDVQIHMEEKQAQRERMYFVEVPVTSYKFSIGEFLCAREFLALNGVKGTLPSLVFKNEPQFLEKMQPVLKVGFVHTTEEQGFEVRKPQCALKIAQPKTTTSLRGKVSKAKGIIIVEEPYENYFIVPSRTFARFAQAIVNKYAI
;
A
#
# COMPACT_ATOMS: atom_id res chain seq x y z
N MET A 1 -16.91 7.55 22.78
CA MET A 1 -16.35 8.18 21.57
C MET A 1 -14.85 8.13 21.70
N ASN A 2 -14.17 7.42 20.80
CA ASN A 2 -12.71 7.33 20.82
C ASN A 2 -12.11 8.67 20.42
N ARG A 3 -11.09 9.13 21.13
CA ARG A 3 -10.40 10.39 20.87
C ARG A 3 -9.34 10.15 19.79
N GLU A 4 -9.65 10.54 18.57
CA GLU A 4 -8.69 10.54 17.46
C GLU A 4 -7.96 11.90 17.40
N LYS A 5 -6.63 11.87 17.42
CA LYS A 5 -5.75 13.03 17.33
C LYS A 5 -4.79 12.86 16.16
N VAL A 6 -4.90 13.73 15.16
CA VAL A 6 -3.96 13.75 14.03
C VAL A 6 -2.56 14.12 14.54
N ILE A 7 -1.58 13.26 14.23
CA ILE A 7 -0.17 13.48 14.54
C ILE A 7 0.44 14.36 13.47
N ASN A 8 0.33 13.93 12.21
CA ASN A 8 0.79 14.67 11.04
C ASN A 8 0.29 14.02 9.74
N SER A 9 0.57 14.66 8.61
CA SER A 9 0.41 14.12 7.26
C SER A 9 1.74 14.10 6.53
N TYR A 10 2.08 12.96 5.94
CA TYR A 10 3.34 12.72 5.24
C TYR A 10 3.11 12.43 3.77
N ILE A 11 3.98 12.95 2.91
CA ILE A 11 3.99 12.59 1.49
C ILE A 11 4.63 11.21 1.35
N LEU A 12 3.98 10.33 0.60
CA LEU A 12 4.52 9.02 0.27
C LEU A 12 5.49 9.15 -0.91
N ASP A 13 6.66 8.53 -0.77
CA ASP A 13 7.57 8.32 -1.89
C ASP A 13 7.00 7.30 -2.88
N THR A 14 6.29 6.32 -2.37
CA THR A 14 5.67 5.27 -3.16
C THR A 14 4.44 4.75 -2.42
N LEU A 15 3.34 4.56 -3.15
CA LEU A 15 2.16 3.83 -2.71
C LEU A 15 1.98 2.62 -3.64
N GLN A 16 1.78 1.45 -3.07
CA GLN A 16 1.41 0.25 -3.84
C GLN A 16 0.29 -0.47 -3.10
N ILE A 17 -0.89 -0.57 -3.70
CA ILE A 17 -2.00 -1.37 -3.15
C ILE A 17 -2.39 -2.44 -4.14
N TYR A 18 -2.31 -3.67 -3.65
CA TYR A 18 -2.60 -4.89 -4.37
C TYR A 18 -3.90 -5.48 -3.85
N PHE A 19 -4.93 -5.44 -4.69
CA PHE A 19 -6.08 -6.30 -4.54
C PHE A 19 -5.71 -7.68 -5.08
N ALA A 20 -4.88 -8.38 -4.31
CA ALA A 20 -4.25 -9.63 -4.73
C ALA A 20 -5.33 -10.58 -5.25
N TRP A 21 -5.20 -11.04 -6.51
CA TRP A 21 -6.11 -11.94 -7.23
C TRP A 21 -6.71 -13.00 -6.31
N ASP A 22 -7.83 -12.64 -5.69
CA ASP A 22 -8.58 -13.52 -4.83
C ASP A 22 -9.70 -14.05 -5.71
N ASP A 23 -9.83 -15.37 -5.76
CA ASP A 23 -10.98 -15.99 -6.41
C ASP A 23 -12.25 -15.37 -5.84
N ASP A 24 -12.28 -15.00 -4.56
CA ASP A 24 -13.45 -14.41 -3.91
C ASP A 24 -13.72 -12.98 -4.40
N LEU A 25 -12.70 -12.10 -4.46
CA LEU A 25 -12.88 -10.72 -4.95
C LEU A 25 -13.20 -10.69 -6.44
N TYR A 26 -12.50 -11.54 -7.21
CA TYR A 26 -12.72 -11.67 -8.63
C TYR A 26 -14.11 -12.26 -8.93
N THR A 27 -14.55 -13.28 -8.17
CA THR A 27 -15.90 -13.85 -8.27
C THR A 27 -16.94 -12.80 -7.91
N TYR A 28 -16.75 -12.10 -6.78
CA TYR A 28 -17.63 -11.00 -6.35
C TYR A 28 -17.81 -9.94 -7.44
N LEU A 29 -16.72 -9.53 -8.11
CA LEU A 29 -16.75 -8.54 -9.18
C LEU A 29 -17.35 -9.11 -10.48
N LYS A 30 -17.07 -10.37 -10.82
CA LYS A 30 -17.67 -11.06 -11.97
C LYS A 30 -19.17 -11.19 -11.86
N GLU A 31 -19.68 -11.59 -10.69
CA GLU A 31 -21.12 -11.66 -10.40
C GLU A 31 -21.80 -10.29 -10.59
N ARG A 32 -21.04 -9.21 -10.45
CA ARG A 32 -21.49 -7.82 -10.64
C ARG A 32 -21.23 -7.26 -12.03
N GLY A 33 -20.74 -8.07 -12.96
CA GLY A 33 -20.60 -7.69 -14.36
C GLY A 33 -19.17 -7.45 -14.85
N PHE A 34 -18.15 -7.66 -14.01
CA PHE A 34 -16.76 -7.45 -14.42
C PHE A 34 -16.38 -8.32 -15.63
N GLY A 35 -15.95 -7.65 -16.71
CA GLY A 35 -15.54 -8.31 -17.95
C GLY A 35 -16.69 -8.69 -18.88
N GLN A 36 -17.92 -8.21 -18.61
CA GLN A 36 -19.09 -8.45 -19.47
C GLN A 36 -19.31 -7.34 -20.51
N SER A 37 -18.69 -6.16 -20.39
CA SER A 37 -18.95 -4.99 -21.24
C SER A 37 -18.27 -5.02 -22.62
N GLY A 38 -17.79 -6.17 -23.11
CA GLY A 38 -17.01 -6.28 -24.36
C GLY A 38 -15.60 -5.67 -24.28
N PHE A 39 -15.33 -4.86 -23.27
CA PHE A 39 -14.03 -4.37 -22.88
C PHE A 39 -13.22 -5.54 -22.26
N GLN A 40 -12.43 -6.24 -23.09
CA GLN A 40 -11.89 -7.58 -22.79
C GLN A 40 -10.80 -7.68 -21.71
N ARG A 41 -10.61 -6.69 -20.83
CA ARG A 41 -9.52 -6.73 -19.84
C ARG A 41 -9.97 -7.25 -18.47
N LYS A 42 -9.78 -8.56 -18.25
CA LYS A 42 -10.18 -9.29 -17.04
C LYS A 42 -9.22 -9.16 -15.85
N THR A 43 -8.34 -8.16 -15.82
CA THR A 43 -7.30 -8.02 -14.79
C THR A 43 -7.61 -6.84 -13.88
N LEU A 44 -7.64 -7.07 -12.57
CA LEU A 44 -7.77 -5.98 -11.58
C LEU A 44 -6.51 -5.11 -11.58
N PRO A 45 -6.67 -3.78 -11.49
CA PRO A 45 -5.54 -2.85 -11.51
C PRO A 45 -4.71 -2.93 -10.22
N LEU A 46 -3.42 -2.66 -10.35
CA LEU A 46 -2.57 -2.24 -9.25
C LEU A 46 -2.72 -0.74 -9.07
N ILE A 47 -2.94 -0.27 -7.84
CA ILE A 47 -2.82 1.15 -7.51
C ILE A 47 -1.36 1.44 -7.21
N TYR A 48 -0.75 2.34 -7.98
CA TYR A 48 0.67 2.66 -7.85
C TYR A 48 0.89 4.17 -7.84
N SER A 49 1.82 4.63 -7.01
CA SER A 49 2.39 5.98 -7.12
C SER A 49 3.89 5.93 -6.95
N ASP A 50 4.60 6.87 -7.56
CA ASP A 50 6.02 7.11 -7.29
C ASP A 50 6.38 8.59 -7.42
N ASN A 51 6.82 9.16 -6.31
CA ASN A 51 7.34 10.51 -6.19
C ASN A 51 8.80 10.52 -6.68
N CYS A 52 9.00 10.43 -7.99
CA CYS A 52 10.32 10.29 -8.59
C CYS A 52 11.27 11.47 -8.26
N GLU A 53 10.74 12.64 -7.92
CA GLU A 53 11.54 13.77 -7.45
C GLU A 53 12.22 13.45 -6.11
N SER A 54 11.49 12.83 -5.19
CA SER A 54 12.05 12.39 -3.91
C SER A 54 12.94 11.17 -4.09
N THR A 55 12.51 10.18 -4.87
CA THR A 55 13.18 8.87 -4.97
C THR A 55 14.46 8.93 -5.82
N THR A 56 14.46 9.66 -6.94
CA THR A 56 15.58 9.73 -7.90
C THR A 56 16.00 11.14 -8.30
N GLY A 57 15.24 12.19 -7.94
CA GLY A 57 15.60 13.58 -8.21
C GLY A 57 15.04 14.17 -9.50
N ILE A 58 14.16 13.46 -10.21
CA ILE A 58 13.56 13.91 -11.48
C ILE A 58 12.09 14.28 -11.30
N PRO A 59 11.58 15.33 -11.98
CA PRO A 59 10.21 15.81 -11.75
C PRO A 59 9.15 14.88 -12.35
N GLU A 60 9.49 14.14 -13.41
CA GLU A 60 8.61 13.22 -14.12
C GLU A 60 9.40 12.06 -14.69
N ARG A 61 8.72 10.95 -15.02
CA ARG A 61 9.37 9.80 -15.65
C ARG A 61 8.44 8.97 -16.49
N LYS A 62 9.04 8.33 -17.50
CA LYS A 62 8.37 7.30 -18.29
C LYS A 62 8.04 6.08 -17.42
N ARG A 63 6.77 5.68 -17.42
CA ARG A 63 6.27 4.50 -16.71
C ARG A 63 6.14 3.31 -17.64
N LYS A 64 5.91 2.13 -17.08
CA LYS A 64 5.64 0.91 -17.85
C LYS A 64 4.36 0.27 -17.34
N TYR A 65 3.61 -0.35 -18.25
CA TYR A 65 2.40 -1.10 -17.92
C TYR A 65 1.27 -0.26 -17.33
N VAL A 66 1.26 1.05 -17.58
CA VAL A 66 0.17 1.92 -17.13
C VAL A 66 -1.12 1.55 -17.86
N ILE A 67 -2.23 1.50 -17.12
CA ILE A 67 -3.57 1.45 -17.69
C ILE A 67 -3.90 2.83 -18.21
N SER A 68 -4.02 2.94 -19.52
CA SER A 68 -4.34 4.19 -20.21
C SER A 68 -5.59 4.88 -19.63
N PRO A 69 -5.56 6.22 -19.45
CA PRO A 69 -6.72 7.03 -19.02
C PRO A 69 -8.00 6.78 -19.80
N ARG A 70 -7.90 6.44 -21.09
CA ARG A 70 -9.08 6.16 -21.92
C ARG A 70 -9.94 5.02 -21.35
N TYR A 71 -9.33 4.12 -20.59
CA TYR A 71 -10.00 2.96 -19.99
C TYR A 71 -10.74 3.27 -18.70
N PHE A 72 -10.77 4.54 -18.30
CA PHE A 72 -11.65 5.10 -17.27
C PHE A 72 -12.31 6.40 -17.78
N GLY A 73 -12.37 6.60 -19.11
CA GLY A 73 -13.11 7.70 -19.73
C GLY A 73 -12.39 9.05 -19.67
N ARG A 74 -11.06 9.04 -19.59
CA ARG A 74 -10.21 10.23 -19.39
C ARG A 74 -9.09 10.32 -20.43
N THR A 75 -8.38 11.45 -20.48
CA THR A 75 -7.17 11.66 -21.30
C THR A 75 -5.92 11.80 -20.44
N CYS A 76 -4.73 11.67 -21.05
CA CYS A 76 -3.46 11.91 -20.35
C CYS A 76 -3.35 13.35 -19.84
N GLU A 77 -3.81 14.31 -20.64
CA GLU A 77 -3.74 15.74 -20.35
C GLU A 77 -4.57 16.12 -19.12
N GLU A 78 -5.72 15.47 -18.89
CA GLU A 78 -6.52 15.66 -17.68
C GLU A 78 -5.75 15.28 -16.40
N PHE A 79 -4.82 14.34 -16.49
CA PHE A 79 -3.91 13.96 -15.40
C PHE A 79 -2.58 14.74 -15.41
N GLY A 80 -2.36 15.60 -16.41
CA GLY A 80 -1.06 16.25 -16.63
C GLY A 80 0.04 15.26 -17.04
N TRP A 81 -0.32 14.14 -17.67
CA TRP A 81 0.62 13.16 -18.20
C TRP A 81 0.95 13.50 -19.66
N THR A 82 2.16 13.13 -20.09
CA THR A 82 2.57 13.27 -21.49
C THR A 82 2.46 11.90 -22.19
N PRO A 83 1.65 11.78 -23.26
CA PRO A 83 1.55 10.54 -24.02
C PRO A 83 2.86 10.21 -24.72
N THR A 84 3.07 8.92 -25.00
CA THR A 84 4.19 8.45 -25.84
C THR A 84 3.64 7.55 -26.95
N ASP A 85 4.51 7.12 -27.88
CA ASP A 85 4.15 6.17 -28.95
C ASP A 85 3.54 4.87 -28.41
N ARG A 86 3.84 4.52 -27.15
CA ARG A 86 3.28 3.37 -26.46
C ARG A 86 2.29 3.85 -25.42
N GLU A 87 1.01 3.54 -25.66
CA GLU A 87 -0.09 3.87 -24.76
C GLU A 87 0.15 3.42 -23.29
N THR A 88 0.83 2.30 -23.07
CA THR A 88 1.09 1.76 -21.72
C THR A 88 2.34 2.36 -21.07
N GLU A 89 3.00 3.30 -21.71
CA GLU A 89 4.24 3.92 -21.25
C GLU A 89 4.19 5.46 -21.30
N PRO A 90 3.18 6.12 -20.70
CA PRO A 90 3.16 7.58 -20.60
C PRO A 90 4.29 8.09 -19.70
N ILE A 91 4.62 9.38 -19.87
CA ILE A 91 5.46 10.12 -18.92
C ILE A 91 4.53 10.70 -17.86
N ILE A 92 4.76 10.32 -16.60
CA ILE A 92 3.92 10.69 -15.46
C ILE A 92 4.74 11.60 -14.53
N PRO A 93 4.23 12.78 -14.13
CA PRO A 93 4.87 13.65 -13.15
C PRO A 93 4.94 12.99 -11.77
N SER A 94 5.75 13.53 -10.87
CA SER A 94 5.88 13.02 -9.51
C SER A 94 4.54 13.03 -8.78
N GLU A 95 4.07 11.84 -8.42
CA GLU A 95 2.82 11.63 -7.71
C GLU A 95 3.07 11.64 -6.21
N LYS A 96 2.34 12.49 -5.49
CA LYS A 96 2.59 12.78 -4.07
C LYS A 96 1.37 12.47 -3.20
N PRO A 97 0.88 11.21 -3.17
CA PRO A 97 -0.21 10.86 -2.27
C PRO A 97 0.27 10.99 -0.83
N ARG A 98 -0.68 11.12 0.10
CA ARG A 98 -0.36 11.35 1.51
C ARG A 98 -0.81 10.19 2.38
N VAL A 99 -0.10 9.98 3.48
CA VAL A 99 -0.61 9.22 4.61
C VAL A 99 -0.86 10.19 5.77
N ILE A 100 -2.07 10.14 6.32
CA ILE A 100 -2.45 10.85 7.53
C ILE A 100 -2.28 9.87 8.68
N VAL A 101 -1.48 10.24 9.66
CA VAL A 101 -1.25 9.41 10.85
C VAL A 101 -1.98 10.03 12.02
N SER A 102 -2.84 9.24 12.66
CA SER A 102 -3.61 9.64 13.83
C SER A 102 -3.36 8.69 15.00
N LEU A 103 -3.39 9.23 16.20
CA LEU A 103 -3.39 8.49 17.46
C LEU A 103 -4.83 8.35 17.97
N ILE A 104 -5.24 7.13 18.30
CA ILE A 104 -6.57 6.82 18.83
C ILE A 104 -6.40 6.35 20.27
N ASP A 105 -6.96 7.13 21.20
CA ASP A 105 -6.96 6.86 22.64
C ASP A 105 -5.56 6.58 23.22
N ASP A 106 -4.50 7.14 22.61
CA ASP A 106 -3.08 6.86 22.91
C ASP A 106 -2.63 5.39 22.74
N GLU A 107 -3.55 4.48 22.42
CA GLU A 107 -3.32 3.04 22.30
C GLU A 107 -3.00 2.59 20.88
N TYR A 108 -3.59 3.25 19.88
CA TYR A 108 -3.51 2.79 18.49
C TYR A 108 -3.06 3.89 17.54
N LEU A 109 -2.29 3.49 16.52
CA LEU A 109 -1.94 4.35 15.39
C LEU A 109 -2.70 3.93 14.16
N LYS A 110 -3.46 4.86 13.61
CA LYS A 110 -4.16 4.74 12.33
C LYS A 110 -3.36 5.43 11.25
N PHE A 111 -3.05 4.70 10.19
CA PHE A 111 -2.42 5.19 8.98
C PHE A 111 -3.48 5.24 7.90
N ARG A 112 -4.08 6.41 7.67
CA ARG A 112 -5.07 6.62 6.61
C ARG A 112 -4.38 7.09 5.34
N ILE A 113 -4.67 6.43 4.23
CA ILE A 113 -4.18 6.81 2.91
C ILE A 113 -5.10 7.89 2.36
N ASN A 114 -4.50 8.95 1.85
CA ASN A 114 -5.17 9.98 1.08
C ASN A 114 -4.57 10.00 -0.33
N PRO A 115 -5.25 9.38 -1.32
CA PRO A 115 -4.75 9.32 -2.69
C PRO A 115 -4.90 10.64 -3.45
N GLN A 116 -5.60 11.62 -2.89
CA GLN A 116 -5.91 12.89 -3.55
C GLN A 116 -5.23 14.09 -2.89
N VAL A 117 -4.76 15.01 -3.70
CA VAL A 117 -4.26 16.33 -3.25
C VAL A 117 -4.91 17.40 -4.11
N ASN A 118 -5.56 18.37 -3.48
CA ASN A 118 -6.28 19.46 -4.15
C ASN A 118 -7.29 18.96 -5.21
N GLY A 119 -8.01 17.87 -4.90
CA GLY A 119 -8.99 17.25 -5.80
C GLY A 119 -8.40 16.49 -6.99
N LYS A 120 -7.07 16.32 -7.06
CA LYS A 120 -6.39 15.55 -8.11
C LYS A 120 -5.87 14.24 -7.55
N GLU A 121 -6.04 13.17 -8.31
CA GLU A 121 -5.43 11.89 -8.00
C GLU A 121 -3.90 12.00 -8.03
N GLN A 122 -3.25 11.36 -7.06
CA GLN A 122 -1.79 11.29 -6.92
C GLN A 122 -1.34 9.83 -7.02
N TYR A 123 -1.90 9.12 -7.99
CA TYR A 123 -1.56 7.75 -8.33
C TYR A 123 -1.98 7.47 -9.77
N HIS A 124 -1.43 6.39 -10.32
CA HIS A 124 -1.89 5.78 -11.56
C HIS A 124 -2.21 4.32 -11.33
N MET A 125 -2.89 3.73 -12.32
CA MET A 125 -3.15 2.30 -12.33
C MET A 125 -2.18 1.61 -13.27
N GLU A 126 -1.64 0.47 -12.83
CA GLU A 126 -0.83 -0.39 -13.68
C GLU A 126 -1.53 -1.74 -13.91
N TYR A 127 -1.28 -2.34 -15.08
CA TYR A 127 -1.61 -3.73 -15.32
C TYR A 127 -0.86 -4.60 -14.34
N SER A 128 -1.58 -5.51 -13.70
CA SER A 128 -0.94 -6.63 -12.98
C SER A 128 -0.34 -7.61 -14.00
N ILE A 129 0.78 -7.21 -14.62
CA ILE A 129 1.49 -7.94 -15.68
C ILE A 129 2.17 -9.21 -15.20
N MET A 130 2.34 -9.41 -13.88
CA MET A 130 2.86 -10.68 -13.41
C MET A 130 1.73 -11.53 -12.87
N SER A 131 1.30 -12.45 -13.74
CA SER A 131 0.65 -13.72 -13.39
C SER A 131 1.35 -14.48 -12.24
N ALA A 132 2.55 -14.06 -11.82
CA ALA A 132 3.30 -14.56 -10.66
C ALA A 132 3.05 -13.80 -9.33
N PHE A 133 2.44 -12.61 -9.32
CA PHE A 133 2.36 -11.75 -8.12
C PHE A 133 1.47 -12.33 -7.01
N GLY A 134 0.31 -12.91 -7.35
CA GLY A 134 -0.62 -13.50 -6.38
C GLY A 134 -0.09 -14.78 -5.71
N ARG A 135 0.80 -15.53 -6.38
CA ARG A 135 1.45 -16.71 -5.81
C ARG A 135 2.62 -16.31 -4.90
N LEU A 136 3.42 -15.34 -5.32
CA LEU A 136 4.70 -15.01 -4.66
C LEU A 136 4.60 -14.01 -3.51
N TYR A 137 3.71 -13.02 -3.57
CA TYR A 137 3.71 -11.94 -2.58
C TYR A 137 2.67 -12.15 -1.49
N THR A 138 3.06 -11.89 -0.25
CA THR A 138 2.20 -11.89 0.95
C THR A 138 1.76 -10.48 1.34
N ASN A 139 2.19 -9.47 0.58
CA ASN A 139 1.94 -8.06 0.89
C ASN A 139 0.72 -7.54 0.13
N TRP A 140 -0.15 -6.78 0.79
CA TRP A 140 -1.37 -6.21 0.19
C TRP A 140 -1.30 -4.70 0.04
N ALA A 141 -0.54 -4.03 0.90
CA ALA A 141 -0.30 -2.60 0.83
C ALA A 141 1.15 -2.30 1.22
N ILE A 142 1.79 -1.40 0.49
CA ILE A 142 3.14 -0.91 0.76
C ILE A 142 3.11 0.61 0.69
N LEU A 143 3.41 1.25 1.81
CA LEU A 143 3.58 2.69 1.90
C LEU A 143 5.06 2.97 2.12
N VAL A 144 5.64 3.90 1.39
CA VAL A 144 7.07 4.25 1.54
C VAL A 144 7.19 5.72 1.89
N LEU A 145 7.95 6.01 2.94
CA LEU A 145 8.29 7.35 3.39
C LEU A 145 9.78 7.62 3.14
N THR A 146 10.12 8.89 2.96
CA THR A 146 11.52 9.32 3.07
C THR A 146 12.04 8.98 4.46
N MET A 147 13.36 8.73 4.58
CA MET A 147 13.95 8.52 5.91
C MET A 147 13.76 9.74 6.83
N LYS A 148 13.72 10.96 6.26
CA LYS A 148 13.46 12.20 7.00
C LYS A 148 12.05 12.22 7.60
N ASP A 149 11.03 11.93 6.80
CA ASP A 149 9.63 11.93 7.23
C ASP A 149 9.35 10.81 8.23
N PHE A 150 9.98 9.65 8.04
CA PHE A 150 9.90 8.57 9.01
C PHE A 150 10.51 8.96 10.36
N LYS A 151 11.69 9.61 10.38
CA LYS A 151 12.29 10.15 11.61
C LYS A 151 11.39 11.18 12.30
N ASP A 152 10.76 12.09 11.55
CA ASP A 152 9.79 13.06 12.08
C ASP A 152 8.59 12.36 12.72
N LEU A 153 8.02 11.35 12.06
CA LEU A 153 6.92 10.54 12.61
C LEU A 153 7.30 9.92 13.96
N ILE A 154 8.46 9.26 14.05
CA ILE A 154 8.89 8.62 15.30
C ILE A 154 9.15 9.66 16.40
N SER A 155 9.76 10.80 16.06
CA SER A 155 10.00 11.88 17.03
C SER A 155 8.70 12.46 17.59
N ARG A 156 7.69 12.70 16.74
CA ARG A 156 6.37 13.16 17.18
C ARG A 156 5.66 12.14 18.04
N LEU A 157 5.73 10.86 17.68
CA LEU A 157 5.15 9.77 18.45
C LEU A 157 5.72 9.67 19.85
N GLN A 158 7.04 9.81 20.00
CA GLN A 158 7.70 9.84 21.30
C GLN A 158 7.18 10.98 22.17
N GLY A 159 7.01 12.17 21.59
CA GLY A 159 6.45 13.32 22.28
C GLY A 159 5.01 13.10 22.75
N PHE A 160 4.15 12.52 21.91
CA PHE A 160 2.75 12.26 22.27
C PHE A 160 2.59 11.15 23.31
N LEU A 161 3.37 10.07 23.20
CA LEU A 161 3.23 8.89 24.06
C LEU A 161 4.06 8.98 25.36
N LEU A 162 4.80 10.08 25.56
CA LEU A 162 5.76 10.28 26.66
C LEU A 162 6.72 9.09 26.79
N LEU A 163 7.14 8.53 25.66
CA LEU A 163 8.03 7.36 25.66
C LEU A 163 9.45 7.81 25.98
N PRO A 164 10.17 7.10 26.88
CA PRO A 164 11.59 7.37 27.07
C PRO A 164 12.35 7.13 25.76
N LYS A 165 13.55 7.71 25.62
CA LYS A 165 14.49 7.28 24.59
C LYS A 165 14.92 5.86 24.92
N ILE A 166 14.28 4.87 24.28
CA ILE A 166 14.51 3.46 24.57
C ILE A 166 15.87 3.05 23.98
N GLU A 167 16.74 2.47 24.80
CA GLU A 167 17.85 1.62 24.34
C GLU A 167 17.29 0.20 24.13
N PHE A 168 17.43 -0.35 22.93
CA PHE A 168 16.82 -1.63 22.57
C PHE A 168 17.85 -2.74 22.70
N VAL A 169 17.58 -3.73 23.56
CA VAL A 169 18.44 -4.91 23.69
C VAL A 169 17.88 -6.14 22.94
N ASP A 170 16.58 -6.21 22.62
CA ASP A 170 15.96 -7.47 22.15
C ASP A 170 15.03 -7.39 20.92
N VAL A 171 15.15 -6.36 20.06
CA VAL A 171 14.33 -6.32 18.82
C VAL A 171 15.05 -7.05 17.68
N GLN A 172 14.54 -8.22 17.29
CA GLN A 172 15.05 -8.96 16.14
C GLN A 172 14.74 -8.20 14.83
N ILE A 173 15.78 -7.82 14.09
CA ILE A 173 15.65 -7.22 12.77
C ILE A 173 15.83 -8.32 11.73
N HIS A 174 14.78 -8.55 10.95
CA HIS A 174 14.75 -9.49 9.84
C HIS A 174 15.32 -8.86 8.58
N MET A 175 15.67 -9.69 7.60
CA MET A 175 16.15 -9.27 6.29
C MET A 175 15.43 -10.06 5.21
N GLU A 176 14.94 -9.35 4.20
CA GLU A 176 14.36 -9.90 2.98
C GLU A 176 15.12 -9.36 1.76
N GLU A 177 15.54 -10.25 0.87
CA GLU A 177 16.02 -9.91 -0.45
C GLU A 177 14.85 -9.87 -1.45
N LYS A 178 14.76 -8.82 -2.27
CA LYS A 178 13.76 -8.66 -3.32
C LYS A 178 14.38 -8.33 -4.66
N GLN A 179 13.55 -8.41 -5.71
CA GLN A 179 13.92 -8.11 -7.10
C GLN A 179 15.20 -8.84 -7.56
N ALA A 180 15.23 -10.17 -7.40
CA ALA A 180 16.41 -10.99 -7.72
C ALA A 180 17.68 -10.57 -6.95
N GLN A 181 17.54 -10.35 -5.63
CA GLN A 181 18.62 -10.04 -4.66
C GLN A 181 19.17 -8.60 -4.67
N ARG A 182 18.50 -7.69 -5.38
CA ARG A 182 18.99 -6.32 -5.67
C ARG A 182 18.46 -5.25 -4.72
N GLU A 183 17.34 -5.54 -4.05
CA GLU A 183 16.82 -4.72 -2.95
C GLU A 183 16.91 -5.50 -1.66
N ARG A 184 17.54 -4.91 -0.64
CA ARG A 184 17.55 -5.46 0.72
C ARG A 184 16.60 -4.64 1.59
N MET A 185 15.61 -5.32 2.16
CA MET A 185 14.75 -4.74 3.18
C MET A 185 15.11 -5.31 4.53
N TYR A 186 15.57 -4.45 5.44
CA TYR A 186 15.74 -4.78 6.85
C TYR A 186 14.52 -4.32 7.61
N PHE A 187 13.83 -5.20 8.34
CA PHE A 187 12.53 -4.87 8.91
C PHE A 187 12.25 -5.55 10.25
N VAL A 188 11.27 -4.99 10.94
CA VAL A 188 10.66 -5.52 12.15
C VAL A 188 9.17 -5.73 11.88
N GLU A 189 8.54 -6.66 12.59
CA GLU A 189 7.12 -6.98 12.42
C GLU A 189 6.30 -6.41 13.57
N VAL A 190 5.31 -5.59 13.26
CA VAL A 190 4.33 -5.04 14.21
C VAL A 190 2.98 -5.73 13.95
N PRO A 191 2.30 -6.28 14.96
CA PRO A 191 0.99 -6.88 14.76
C PRO A 191 -0.03 -5.82 14.29
N VAL A 192 -0.84 -6.18 13.29
CA VAL A 192 -1.92 -5.31 12.81
C VAL A 192 -3.18 -5.58 13.63
N THR A 193 -3.79 -4.52 14.16
CA THR A 193 -5.04 -4.58 14.92
C THR A 193 -6.23 -4.65 13.98
N SER A 194 -6.22 -3.86 12.90
CA SER A 194 -7.25 -3.88 11.88
C SER A 194 -6.74 -3.22 10.59
N TYR A 195 -7.39 -3.50 9.47
CA TYR A 195 -7.24 -2.70 8.26
C TYR A 195 -8.52 -2.71 7.46
N LYS A 196 -8.68 -1.69 6.61
CA LYS A 196 -9.71 -1.61 5.58
C LYS A 196 -9.05 -1.09 4.32
N PHE A 197 -9.18 -1.83 3.21
CA PHE A 197 -8.74 -1.37 1.91
C PHE A 197 -9.90 -1.43 0.92
N SER A 198 -10.42 -0.26 0.56
CA SER A 198 -11.52 -0.13 -0.38
C SER A 198 -11.03 0.26 -1.76
N ILE A 199 -11.35 -0.53 -2.77
CA ILE A 199 -11.08 -0.15 -4.16
C ILE A 199 -11.91 1.06 -4.59
N GLY A 200 -13.02 1.34 -3.89
CA GLY A 200 -13.91 2.46 -4.17
C GLY A 200 -13.38 3.84 -3.79
N GLU A 201 -12.35 3.94 -2.93
CA GLU A 201 -11.73 5.25 -2.61
C GLU A 201 -10.88 5.77 -3.77
N PHE A 202 -10.46 4.89 -4.70
CA PHE A 202 -9.65 5.21 -5.87
C PHE A 202 -10.56 5.51 -7.07
N LEU A 203 -10.73 6.79 -7.43
CA LEU A 203 -11.64 7.22 -8.50
C LEU A 203 -11.37 6.51 -9.83
N CYS A 204 -10.12 6.51 -10.29
CA CYS A 204 -9.75 5.87 -11.56
C CYS A 204 -10.06 4.36 -11.55
N ALA A 205 -9.93 3.69 -10.40
CA ALA A 205 -10.25 2.28 -10.27
C ALA A 205 -11.77 2.05 -10.30
N ARG A 206 -12.53 2.93 -9.66
CA ARG A 206 -14.00 2.91 -9.71
C ARG A 206 -14.52 3.12 -11.12
N GLU A 207 -14.01 4.13 -11.82
CA GLU A 207 -14.38 4.43 -13.22
C GLU A 207 -14.00 3.26 -14.15
N PHE A 208 -12.80 2.69 -13.97
CA PHE A 208 -12.37 1.51 -14.72
C PHE A 208 -13.29 0.30 -14.51
N LEU A 209 -13.63 -0.02 -13.26
CA LEU A 209 -14.54 -1.13 -12.95
C LEU A 209 -15.95 -0.89 -13.53
N ALA A 210 -16.47 0.33 -13.44
CA ALA A 210 -17.76 0.70 -14.02
C ALA A 210 -17.78 0.53 -15.54
N LEU A 211 -16.75 1.01 -16.26
CA LEU A 211 -16.62 0.79 -17.71
C LEU A 211 -16.43 -0.70 -18.07
N ASN A 212 -15.89 -1.50 -17.16
CA ASN A 212 -15.80 -2.96 -17.28
C ASN A 212 -17.11 -3.69 -16.93
N GLY A 213 -18.20 -2.97 -16.71
CA GLY A 213 -19.54 -3.52 -16.47
C GLY A 213 -19.90 -3.77 -15.01
N VAL A 214 -19.02 -3.43 -14.06
CA VAL A 214 -19.32 -3.59 -12.62
C VAL A 214 -20.40 -2.61 -12.19
N LYS A 215 -21.47 -3.13 -11.58
CA LYS A 215 -22.58 -2.33 -11.03
C LYS A 215 -22.62 -2.38 -9.50
N GLY A 216 -23.13 -1.30 -8.91
CA GLY A 216 -23.38 -1.19 -7.47
C GLY A 216 -22.16 -0.81 -6.64
N THR A 217 -22.28 -0.96 -5.32
CA THR A 217 -21.25 -0.60 -4.34
C THR A 217 -20.02 -1.50 -4.48
N LEU A 218 -18.83 -0.90 -4.50
CA LEU A 218 -17.56 -1.59 -4.58
C LEU A 218 -17.13 -2.21 -3.24
N PRO A 219 -16.43 -3.35 -3.28
CA PRO A 219 -16.03 -4.08 -2.09
C PRO A 219 -14.84 -3.44 -1.37
N SER A 220 -14.74 -3.71 -0.07
CA SER A 220 -13.57 -3.44 0.75
C SER A 220 -13.01 -4.75 1.32
N LEU A 221 -11.68 -4.86 1.37
CA LEU A 221 -10.99 -5.92 2.07
C LEU A 221 -10.77 -5.50 3.53
N VAL A 222 -11.33 -6.24 4.48
CA VAL A 222 -11.30 -5.86 5.90
C VAL A 222 -10.74 -6.96 6.79
N PHE A 223 -9.99 -6.53 7.78
CA PHE A 223 -9.55 -7.37 8.89
C PHE A 223 -9.76 -6.63 10.21
N LYS A 224 -10.19 -7.36 11.25
CA LYS A 224 -10.20 -6.92 12.64
C LYS A 224 -9.60 -8.01 13.51
N ASN A 225 -8.91 -7.63 14.58
CA ASN A 225 -8.37 -8.57 15.57
C ASN A 225 -9.49 -9.14 16.46
N GLU A 226 -10.41 -9.88 15.87
CA GLU A 226 -11.58 -10.52 16.50
C GLU A 226 -11.61 -12.01 16.12
N PRO A 227 -12.20 -12.90 16.96
CA PRO A 227 -12.14 -14.36 16.75
C PRO A 227 -12.51 -14.81 15.33
N GLN A 228 -13.58 -14.23 14.76
CA GLN A 228 -14.08 -14.55 13.41
C GLN A 228 -13.06 -14.30 12.28
N PHE A 229 -12.11 -13.38 12.47
CA PHE A 229 -11.02 -13.11 11.52
C PHE A 229 -9.74 -13.85 11.90
N LEU A 230 -9.48 -14.02 13.20
CA LEU A 230 -8.20 -14.52 13.74
C LEU A 230 -7.90 -15.97 13.37
N GLU A 231 -8.91 -16.83 13.29
CA GLU A 231 -8.74 -18.23 12.90
C GLU A 231 -8.10 -18.38 11.51
N LYS A 232 -8.25 -17.35 10.66
CA LYS A 232 -7.76 -17.35 9.27
C LYS A 232 -6.60 -16.38 9.07
N MET A 233 -6.50 -15.31 9.85
CA MET A 233 -5.57 -14.21 9.56
C MET A 233 -4.73 -13.78 10.76
N GLN A 234 -3.43 -13.57 10.50
CA GLN A 234 -2.48 -12.96 11.44
C GLN A 234 -1.64 -11.90 10.71
N PRO A 235 -2.25 -10.79 10.26
CA PRO A 235 -1.54 -9.79 9.48
C PRO A 235 -0.52 -9.04 10.33
N VAL A 236 0.63 -8.73 9.73
CA VAL A 236 1.70 -7.95 10.32
C VAL A 236 2.05 -6.77 9.43
N LEU A 237 2.45 -5.67 10.06
CA LEU A 237 3.07 -4.53 9.42
C LEU A 237 4.58 -4.70 9.51
N LYS A 238 5.22 -4.93 8.37
CA LYS A 238 6.68 -4.90 8.25
C LYS A 238 7.13 -3.45 8.14
N VAL A 239 7.81 -2.96 9.16
CA VAL A 239 8.40 -1.62 9.19
C VAL A 239 9.88 -1.78 8.89
N GLY A 240 10.39 -1.19 7.82
CA GLY A 240 11.76 -1.49 7.41
C GLY A 240 12.46 -0.45 6.57
N PHE A 241 13.78 -0.53 6.58
CA PHE A 241 14.69 0.23 5.74
C PHE A 241 14.88 -0.48 4.41
N VAL A 242 14.68 0.24 3.31
CA VAL A 242 14.95 -0.28 1.95
C VAL A 242 16.27 0.31 1.47
N HIS A 243 17.19 -0.58 1.09
CA HIS A 243 18.46 -0.23 0.48
C HIS A 243 18.55 -0.86 -0.91
N THR A 244 18.86 -0.02 -1.91
CA THR A 244 19.14 -0.44 -3.29
C THR A 244 20.65 -0.37 -3.52
N THR A 245 21.27 -1.48 -3.89
CA THR A 245 22.70 -1.51 -4.27
C THR A 245 22.88 -1.17 -5.75
N GLU A 246 24.03 -0.57 -6.09
CA GLU A 246 24.42 -0.37 -7.50
C GLU A 246 24.73 -1.72 -8.16
N GLU A 247 23.76 -2.27 -8.88
CA GLU A 247 24.02 -3.30 -9.88
C GLU A 247 23.35 -2.90 -11.20
N GLN A 248 24.04 -3.20 -12.30
CA GLN A 248 23.76 -2.71 -13.65
C GLN A 248 22.26 -2.67 -14.00
N GLY A 249 21.76 -1.46 -14.31
CA GLY A 249 20.44 -1.24 -14.93
C GLY A 249 19.33 -0.69 -14.01
N PHE A 250 19.59 -0.44 -12.72
CA PHE A 250 18.66 0.26 -11.83
C PHE A 250 19.25 1.56 -11.28
N GLU A 251 18.41 2.60 -11.21
CA GLU A 251 18.77 3.85 -10.55
C GLU A 251 18.80 3.64 -9.03
N VAL A 252 19.89 4.07 -8.39
CA VAL A 252 20.02 4.08 -6.93
C VAL A 252 18.95 5.01 -6.37
N ARG A 253 18.11 4.48 -5.48
CA ARG A 253 17.09 5.28 -4.79
C ARG A 253 17.66 5.88 -3.53
N LYS A 254 17.15 7.06 -3.16
CA LYS A 254 17.43 7.63 -1.84
C LYS A 254 16.96 6.67 -0.73
N PRO A 255 17.60 6.69 0.45
CA PRO A 255 17.20 5.84 1.56
C PRO A 255 15.74 6.08 2.00
N GLN A 256 15.00 4.99 2.13
CA GLN A 256 13.54 5.00 2.31
C GLN A 256 13.10 4.05 3.42
N CYS A 257 11.99 4.37 4.08
CA CYS A 257 11.33 3.46 5.02
C CYS A 257 10.03 2.93 4.43
N ALA A 258 9.91 1.62 4.31
CA ALA A 258 8.70 0.95 3.85
C ALA A 258 7.88 0.41 5.04
N LEU A 259 6.57 0.62 4.94
CA LEU A 259 5.52 0.11 5.79
C LEU A 259 4.69 -0.88 4.95
N LYS A 260 4.96 -2.19 5.08
CA LYS A 260 4.35 -3.23 4.25
C LYS A 260 3.36 -4.06 5.08
N ILE A 261 2.08 -4.02 4.74
CA ILE A 261 1.08 -4.92 5.33
C ILE A 261 1.19 -6.28 4.67
N ALA A 262 1.45 -7.31 5.46
CA ALA A 262 1.74 -8.66 4.99
C ALA A 262 1.06 -9.75 5.84
N GLN A 263 0.97 -10.96 5.30
CA GLN A 263 0.65 -12.17 6.06
C GLN A 263 1.87 -13.10 6.15
N PRO A 264 2.26 -13.54 7.35
CA PRO A 264 3.39 -14.44 7.53
C PRO A 264 3.07 -15.92 7.23
N LYS A 265 1.79 -16.32 7.12
CA LYS A 265 1.38 -17.74 6.99
C LYS A 265 0.45 -18.01 5.80
N THR A 266 0.62 -19.18 5.18
CA THR A 266 -0.38 -19.85 4.33
C THR A 266 -1.37 -20.62 5.22
N THR A 267 -2.66 -20.58 4.86
CA THR A 267 -3.74 -21.33 5.55
C THR A 267 -4.31 -22.40 4.64
N THR A 268 -4.98 -23.43 5.17
CA THR A 268 -5.73 -24.39 4.34
C THR A 268 -7.18 -23.91 4.24
N SER A 269 -7.65 -23.62 3.04
CA SER A 269 -9.05 -23.24 2.79
C SER A 269 -10.00 -24.40 3.14
N LEU A 270 -11.28 -24.08 3.32
CA LEU A 270 -12.36 -25.06 3.51
C LEU A 270 -12.46 -26.13 2.39
N ARG A 271 -11.84 -25.87 1.22
CA ARG A 271 -11.77 -26.80 0.08
C ARG A 271 -10.48 -27.64 0.06
N GLY A 272 -9.72 -27.67 1.15
CA GLY A 272 -8.47 -28.42 1.26
C GLY A 272 -7.28 -27.84 0.47
N LYS A 273 -7.45 -26.70 -0.22
CA LYS A 273 -6.36 -26.01 -0.93
C LYS A 273 -5.64 -25.05 0.00
N VAL A 274 -4.32 -25.02 -0.06
CA VAL A 274 -3.51 -23.96 0.56
C VAL A 274 -3.92 -22.61 -0.04
N SER A 275 -4.48 -21.73 0.79
CA SER A 275 -4.90 -20.37 0.46
C SER A 275 -4.23 -19.38 1.42
N LYS A 276 -3.80 -18.23 0.91
CA LYS A 276 -3.41 -17.10 1.76
C LYS A 276 -4.71 -16.41 2.16
N ALA A 277 -5.17 -16.61 3.39
CA ALA A 277 -6.38 -15.94 3.87
C ALA A 277 -6.15 -14.43 3.89
N LYS A 278 -6.78 -13.75 2.94
CA LYS A 278 -6.86 -12.29 2.89
C LYS A 278 -8.11 -11.87 3.66
N GLY A 279 -8.21 -10.58 3.98
CA GLY A 279 -9.35 -10.02 4.73
C GLY A 279 -10.71 -10.48 4.21
N ILE A 280 -11.75 -10.25 5.01
CA ILE A 280 -13.12 -10.51 4.58
C ILE A 280 -13.54 -9.42 3.60
N ILE A 281 -14.20 -9.82 2.51
CA ILE A 281 -14.84 -8.90 1.58
C ILE A 281 -16.14 -8.40 2.19
N ILE A 282 -16.24 -7.09 2.37
CA ILE A 282 -17.45 -6.44 2.85
C ILE A 282 -17.85 -5.29 1.93
N VAL A 283 -19.13 -4.93 1.98
CA VAL A 283 -19.73 -3.87 1.17
C VAL A 283 -20.24 -2.82 2.13
N GLU A 284 -19.40 -1.84 2.45
CA GLU A 284 -19.73 -0.78 3.40
C GLU A 284 -19.19 0.56 2.93
N GLU A 285 -19.95 1.61 3.22
CA GLU A 285 -19.53 3.00 3.12
C GLU A 285 -19.19 3.55 4.52
N PRO A 286 -18.27 4.52 4.64
CA PRO A 286 -17.53 5.18 3.54
C PRO A 286 -16.41 4.31 2.95
N TYR A 287 -15.99 4.63 1.72
CA TYR A 287 -14.78 4.07 1.13
C TYR A 287 -13.55 4.71 1.76
N GLU A 288 -12.74 3.89 2.43
CA GLU A 288 -11.55 4.33 3.13
C GLU A 288 -10.45 3.28 3.01
N ASN A 289 -9.20 3.74 2.97
CA ASN A 289 -8.03 2.89 3.02
C ASN A 289 -7.19 3.26 4.26
N TYR A 290 -7.10 2.35 5.22
CA TYR A 290 -6.28 2.53 6.40
C TYR A 290 -5.83 1.20 7.00
N PHE A 291 -4.80 1.26 7.84
CA PHE A 291 -4.45 0.19 8.76
C PHE A 291 -4.17 0.75 10.16
N ILE A 292 -4.37 -0.10 11.17
CA ILE A 292 -4.24 0.24 12.57
C ILE A 292 -3.27 -0.73 13.24
N VAL A 293 -2.33 -0.19 14.03
CA VAL A 293 -1.36 -0.94 14.83
C VAL A 293 -1.30 -0.40 16.26
N PRO A 294 -0.83 -1.19 17.25
CA PRO A 294 -0.60 -0.68 18.59
C PRO A 294 0.50 0.40 18.61
N SER A 295 0.20 1.56 19.16
CA SER A 295 1.03 2.78 19.08
C SER A 295 2.42 2.59 19.71
N ARG A 296 2.45 2.06 20.93
CA ARG A 296 3.68 1.81 21.70
C ARG A 296 4.55 0.74 21.04
N THR A 297 3.93 -0.34 20.55
CA THR A 297 4.66 -1.41 19.85
C THR A 297 5.27 -0.89 18.55
N PHE A 298 4.50 -0.13 17.76
CA PHE A 298 5.00 0.50 16.55
C PHE A 298 6.19 1.41 16.85
N ALA A 299 6.04 2.36 17.79
CA ALA A 299 7.10 3.31 18.14
C ALA A 299 8.38 2.59 18.61
N ARG A 300 8.23 1.58 19.46
CA ARG A 300 9.34 0.76 19.97
C ARG A 300 10.09 0.06 18.83
N PHE A 301 9.36 -0.61 17.94
CA PHE A 301 9.98 -1.40 16.87
C PHE A 301 10.55 -0.52 15.75
N ALA A 302 9.82 0.52 15.36
CA ALA A 302 10.25 1.48 14.33
C ALA A 302 11.53 2.23 14.73
N GLN A 303 11.70 2.56 16.01
CA GLN A 303 12.93 3.20 16.49
C GLN A 303 14.16 2.30 16.35
N ALA A 304 14.01 0.97 16.42
CA ALA A 304 15.13 0.06 16.16
C ALA A 304 15.65 0.17 14.72
N ILE A 305 14.75 0.41 13.75
CA ILE A 305 15.11 0.69 12.35
C ILE A 305 15.86 2.01 12.24
N VAL A 306 15.34 3.07 12.88
CA VAL A 306 16.00 4.38 12.89
C VAL A 306 17.39 4.26 13.52
N ASN A 307 17.55 3.71 14.71
CA ASN A 307 18.85 3.66 15.40
C ASN A 307 19.93 2.90 14.62
N LYS A 308 19.55 1.85 13.89
CA LYS A 308 20.52 1.02 13.16
C LYS A 308 20.87 1.54 11.76
N TYR A 309 19.93 2.22 11.09
CA TYR A 309 20.07 2.59 9.67
C TYR A 309 19.91 4.09 9.39
N ALA A 310 19.67 4.92 10.41
CA ALA A 310 19.79 6.37 10.32
C ALA A 310 21.27 6.77 10.31
N ILE A 311 21.90 6.66 9.15
CA ILE A 311 23.11 7.44 8.84
C ILE A 311 22.67 8.89 8.58
#